data_AF-A0A2R6MG31-F1
#
_entry.id   AF-A0A2R6MG31-F1
#
_cell.length_a   1.000
_cell.length_b   1.000
_cell.length_c   1.000
_cell.angle_alpha   90.00
_cell.angle_beta   90.00
_cell.angle_gamma   90.00
#
_symmetry.space_group_name_H-M   'P 1'
#
loop_
_entity.id
_entity.type
_entity.pdbx_description
1 polymer ?
#
loop_
_entity_poly.entity_id
_entity_poly.type
_entity_poly.pdbx_seq_one_letter_code
_entity_poly.pdbx_strand_id
1 'polypeptide(L)'
;MPDDAFGRMVLDFHRDALAGRPRYRRDDGTLTEAHLAGYFEPAAACDLMRTGLDVAGEYVASGAALAIKSGRPHYDVSPEVWEASNAVMRHAFAVGARCDCAVQLHTESGDAFPEIERWASEAGLPAERVVKHYAEGPTDGATPSVIGRKEALEAAAESGEPFLMETDFIDDPDRPGMVLGPKTVPRRVTWLREAGYDDAMRRAHVETPAAVYGIDTEATLG
;
A
#
# COMPACT_ATOMS: atom_id res chain seq x y z
N MET A 1 -19.42 32.06 1.10
CA MET A 1 -18.96 30.68 1.32
C MET A 1 -18.30 30.27 0.02
N PRO A 2 -17.01 29.95 -0.02
CA PRO A 2 -16.31 29.81 -1.28
C PRO A 2 -16.92 28.65 -2.08
N ASP A 3 -17.03 28.80 -3.40
CA ASP A 3 -17.48 27.76 -4.34
C ASP A 3 -16.45 26.62 -4.49
N ASP A 4 -15.62 26.40 -3.47
CA ASP A 4 -14.61 25.35 -3.42
C ASP A 4 -15.15 24.09 -2.71
N ALA A 5 -14.36 23.02 -2.77
CA ALA A 5 -14.71 21.72 -2.20
C ALA A 5 -15.06 21.82 -0.70
N PHE A 6 -14.29 22.61 0.06
CA PHE A 6 -14.46 22.74 1.49
C PHE A 6 -15.72 23.53 1.84
N GLY A 7 -15.98 24.63 1.12
CA GLY A 7 -17.22 25.39 1.24
C GLY A 7 -18.46 24.54 0.94
N ARG A 8 -18.39 23.67 -0.07
CA ARG A 8 -19.46 22.69 -0.37
C ARG A 8 -19.63 21.67 0.76
N MET A 9 -18.54 21.08 1.28
CA MET A 9 -18.60 20.13 2.38
C MET A 9 -19.23 20.75 3.65
N VAL A 10 -18.86 21.99 3.99
CA VAL A 10 -19.44 22.71 5.13
C VAL A 10 -20.94 22.96 4.92
N LEU A 11 -21.35 23.34 3.71
CA LEU A 11 -22.77 23.51 3.39
C LEU A 11 -23.54 22.20 3.48
N ASP A 12 -22.98 21.10 2.98
CA ASP A 12 -23.62 19.79 3.00
C ASP A 12 -23.66 19.20 4.42
N PHE A 13 -22.67 19.48 5.27
CA PHE A 13 -22.72 19.19 6.70
C PHE A 13 -23.91 19.89 7.36
N HIS A 14 -24.06 21.21 7.15
CA HIS A 14 -25.14 21.99 7.73
C HIS A 14 -26.53 21.66 7.16
N ARG A 15 -26.60 20.94 6.04
CA ARG A 15 -27.84 20.51 5.38
C ARG A 15 -28.20 19.06 5.68
N ASP A 16 -27.47 18.37 6.56
CA ASP A 16 -27.54 16.92 6.79
C ASP A 16 -27.36 16.09 5.49
N ALA A 17 -26.77 16.68 4.45
CA ALA A 17 -26.53 16.03 3.17
C ALA A 17 -25.28 15.12 3.20
N LEU A 18 -24.31 15.41 4.08
CA LEU A 18 -23.21 14.48 4.40
C LEU A 18 -23.68 13.23 5.14
N ALA A 19 -24.86 13.24 5.78
CA ALA A 19 -25.41 12.07 6.46
C ALA A 19 -26.08 11.06 5.50
N GLY A 20 -26.28 11.44 4.23
CA GLY A 20 -26.75 10.52 3.19
C GLY A 20 -25.62 9.64 2.69
N ARG A 21 -25.77 8.31 2.68
CA ARG A 21 -24.70 7.35 2.31
C ARG A 21 -24.33 7.43 0.82
N PRO A 22 -23.20 8.04 0.39
CA PRO A 22 -22.68 7.81 -0.96
C PRO A 22 -22.22 6.35 -1.08
N ARG A 23 -22.52 5.73 -2.22
CA ARG A 23 -22.34 4.29 -2.43
C ARG A 23 -21.20 4.03 -3.42
N TYR A 24 -20.08 3.51 -2.93
CA TYR A 24 -19.07 2.87 -3.78
C TYR A 24 -19.06 1.36 -3.53
N ARG A 25 -18.91 0.54 -4.58
CA ARG A 25 -18.89 -0.92 -4.50
C ARG A 25 -17.44 -1.40 -4.51
N ARG A 26 -16.96 -1.93 -3.38
CA ARG A 26 -15.65 -2.58 -3.24
C ARG A 26 -15.60 -3.91 -4.02
N ASP A 27 -14.40 -4.43 -4.23
CA ASP A 27 -14.13 -5.70 -4.90
C ASP A 27 -14.82 -6.92 -4.28
N ASP A 28 -15.07 -6.87 -2.96
CA ASP A 28 -15.81 -7.89 -2.23
C ASP A 28 -17.34 -7.71 -2.31
N GLY A 29 -17.82 -6.76 -3.13
CA GLY A 29 -19.23 -6.42 -3.29
C GLY A 29 -19.80 -5.52 -2.18
N THR A 30 -19.00 -5.18 -1.16
CA THR A 30 -19.45 -4.36 -0.02
C THR A 30 -19.52 -2.89 -0.41
N LEU A 31 -20.61 -2.24 -0.01
CA LEU A 31 -20.76 -0.79 -0.17
C LEU A 31 -20.02 -0.07 0.96
N THR A 32 -19.05 0.78 0.63
CA THR A 32 -18.41 1.67 1.61
C THR A 32 -18.61 3.14 1.31
N GLU A 33 -18.49 3.95 2.37
CA GLU A 33 -18.62 5.40 2.36
C GLU A 33 -17.48 6.03 1.54
N ALA A 34 -17.82 6.76 0.48
CA ALA A 34 -16.91 7.69 -0.17
C ALA A 34 -17.41 9.11 0.10
N HIS A 35 -17.16 9.62 1.31
CA HIS A 35 -17.65 10.93 1.75
C HIS A 35 -17.19 12.11 0.88
N LEU A 36 -16.15 11.93 0.05
CA LEU A 36 -15.53 13.01 -0.73
C LEU A 36 -15.79 12.94 -2.25
N ALA A 37 -16.52 11.93 -2.74
CA ALA A 37 -16.84 11.80 -4.16
C ALA A 37 -17.71 12.98 -4.62
N GLY A 38 -17.26 13.70 -5.67
CA GLY A 38 -17.94 14.89 -6.19
C GLY A 38 -17.59 16.21 -5.48
N TYR A 39 -16.80 16.18 -4.41
CA TYR A 39 -16.31 17.42 -3.77
C TYR A 39 -15.10 18.02 -4.47
N PHE A 40 -14.23 17.16 -5.01
CA PHE A 40 -12.98 17.55 -5.69
C PHE A 40 -12.97 17.08 -7.14
N GLU A 41 -12.51 17.97 -8.03
CA GLU A 41 -12.07 17.58 -9.36
C GLU A 41 -10.77 16.74 -9.24
N PRO A 42 -10.49 15.80 -10.17
CA PRO A 42 -9.32 14.92 -10.09
C PRO A 42 -7.99 15.64 -9.87
N ALA A 43 -7.80 16.79 -10.51
CA ALA A 43 -6.59 17.61 -10.33
C ALA A 43 -6.46 18.16 -8.89
N ALA A 44 -7.55 18.67 -8.31
CA ALA A 44 -7.54 19.18 -6.94
C ALA A 44 -7.34 18.05 -5.91
N ALA A 45 -7.93 16.88 -6.16
CA ALA A 45 -7.68 15.68 -5.35
C ALA A 45 -6.22 15.23 -5.43
N CYS A 46 -5.60 15.28 -6.62
CA CYS A 46 -4.19 14.99 -6.82
C CYS A 46 -3.29 15.90 -5.98
N ASP A 47 -3.51 17.22 -6.03
CA ASP A 47 -2.73 18.19 -5.27
C ASP A 47 -2.86 17.98 -3.75
N LEU A 48 -4.07 17.67 -3.28
CA LEU A 48 -4.33 17.36 -1.87
C LEU A 48 -3.58 16.09 -1.44
N MET A 49 -3.65 15.01 -2.23
CA MET A 49 -2.98 13.75 -1.94
C MET A 49 -1.46 13.91 -1.92
N ARG A 50 -0.89 14.70 -2.84
CA ARG A 50 0.54 15.03 -2.86
C ARG A 50 0.98 15.78 -1.61
N THR A 51 0.18 16.77 -1.20
CA THR A 51 0.42 17.50 0.06
C THR A 51 0.41 16.54 1.26
N GLY A 52 -0.52 15.59 1.29
CA GLY A 52 -0.56 14.56 2.33
C GLY A 52 0.67 13.65 2.32
N LEU A 53 1.19 13.28 1.15
CA LEU A 53 2.43 12.51 1.02
C LEU A 53 3.65 13.29 1.50
N ASP A 54 3.73 14.59 1.23
CA ASP A 54 4.82 15.43 1.74
C ASP A 54 4.80 15.46 3.28
N VAL A 55 3.63 15.63 3.89
CA VAL A 55 3.46 15.53 5.35
C VAL A 55 3.84 14.15 5.87
N ALA A 56 3.44 13.05 5.20
CA ALA A 56 3.85 11.71 5.59
C ALA A 56 5.38 11.54 5.55
N GLY A 57 6.05 12.16 4.58
CA GLY A 57 7.51 12.22 4.50
C GLY A 57 8.15 12.95 5.70
N GLU A 58 7.49 13.94 6.30
CA GLU A 58 7.96 14.59 7.54
C GLU A 58 7.95 13.63 8.73
N TYR A 59 6.91 12.78 8.86
CA TYR A 59 6.86 11.75 9.90
C TYR A 59 7.95 10.69 9.74
N VAL A 60 8.30 10.35 8.49
CA VAL A 60 9.45 9.49 8.20
C VAL A 60 10.75 10.18 8.64
N ALA A 61 10.95 11.43 8.22
CA ALA A 61 12.16 12.19 8.55
C ALA A 61 12.34 12.39 10.06
N SER A 62 11.25 12.45 10.83
CA SER A 62 11.29 12.52 12.30
C SER A 62 11.46 11.16 13.00
N GLY A 63 11.52 10.05 12.24
CA GLY A 63 11.62 8.69 12.77
C GLY A 63 10.31 8.14 13.36
N ALA A 64 9.18 8.80 13.12
CA ALA A 64 7.86 8.35 13.59
C ALA A 64 7.19 7.34 12.65
N ALA A 65 7.70 7.23 11.41
CA ALA A 65 7.26 6.26 10.40
C ALA A 65 8.45 5.67 9.65
N LEU A 66 8.28 4.49 9.05
CA LEU A 66 9.31 3.79 8.28
C LEU A 66 9.13 3.90 6.76
N ALA A 67 7.91 4.20 6.32
CA ALA A 67 7.52 4.17 4.91
C ALA A 67 6.26 5.02 4.69
N ILE A 68 5.98 5.30 3.43
CA ILE A 68 4.72 5.92 2.99
C ILE A 68 3.92 4.93 2.13
N LYS A 69 2.59 5.11 2.08
CA LYS A 69 1.69 4.27 1.27
C LYS A 69 1.01 5.12 0.20
N SER A 70 1.00 4.62 -1.03
CA SER A 70 0.35 5.25 -2.19
C SER A 70 -0.06 4.19 -3.20
N GLY A 71 -0.38 4.59 -4.44
CA GLY A 71 -0.62 3.67 -5.55
C GLY A 71 -1.66 4.20 -6.52
N ARG A 72 -2.39 3.29 -7.16
CA ARG A 72 -3.41 3.60 -8.17
C ARG A 72 -4.60 2.65 -8.09
N PRO A 73 -5.79 3.06 -8.59
CA PRO A 73 -6.96 2.19 -8.60
C PRO A 73 -6.69 0.86 -9.31
N HIS A 74 -7.26 -0.22 -8.78
CA HIS A 74 -7.26 -1.55 -9.40
C HIS A 74 -8.61 -1.87 -10.08
N TYR A 75 -9.49 -0.88 -10.17
CA TYR A 75 -10.82 -0.93 -10.76
C TYR A 75 -10.99 0.15 -11.81
N ASP A 76 -11.98 0.00 -12.67
CA ASP A 76 -12.25 0.95 -13.75
C ASP A 76 -12.56 2.35 -13.20
N VAL A 77 -11.82 3.32 -13.71
CA VAL A 77 -11.97 4.74 -13.41
C VAL A 77 -11.89 5.56 -14.70
N SER A 78 -12.25 6.84 -14.64
CA SER A 78 -12.09 7.72 -15.80
C SER A 78 -10.59 7.96 -16.10
N PRO A 79 -10.23 8.30 -17.35
CA PRO A 79 -8.85 8.62 -17.70
C PRO A 79 -8.25 9.73 -16.82
N GLU A 80 -9.03 10.73 -16.44
CA GLU A 80 -8.57 11.83 -15.59
C GLU A 80 -8.20 11.36 -14.17
N VAL A 81 -8.97 10.42 -13.60
CA VAL A 81 -8.68 9.84 -12.29
C VAL A 81 -7.46 8.92 -12.36
N TRP A 82 -7.31 8.15 -13.45
CA TRP A 82 -6.13 7.32 -13.69
C TRP A 82 -4.85 8.15 -13.76
N GLU A 83 -4.85 9.19 -14.58
CA GLU A 83 -3.72 10.11 -14.72
C GLU A 83 -3.40 10.83 -13.41
N ALA A 84 -4.42 11.33 -12.69
CA ALA A 84 -4.24 11.92 -11.38
C ALA A 84 -3.60 10.94 -10.38
N SER A 85 -4.06 9.69 -10.35
CA SER A 85 -3.52 8.66 -9.44
C SER A 85 -2.08 8.30 -9.75
N ASN A 86 -1.73 8.11 -11.04
CA ASN A 86 -0.34 7.90 -11.45
C ASN A 86 0.54 9.12 -11.11
N ALA A 87 0.00 10.33 -11.25
CA ALA A 87 0.71 11.55 -10.90
C ALA A 87 0.96 11.69 -9.38
N VAL A 88 0.05 11.19 -8.53
CA VAL A 88 0.23 11.05 -7.08
C VAL A 88 1.29 9.98 -6.77
N MET A 89 1.22 8.82 -7.40
CA MET A 89 2.17 7.73 -7.19
C MET A 89 3.61 8.13 -7.56
N ARG A 90 3.82 8.82 -8.69
CA ARG A 90 5.14 9.36 -9.06
C ARG A 90 5.67 10.37 -8.05
N HIS A 91 4.78 11.19 -7.47
CA HIS A 91 5.15 12.08 -6.36
C HIS A 91 5.56 11.29 -5.11
N ALA A 92 4.86 10.20 -4.79
CA ALA A 92 5.25 9.32 -3.69
C ALA A 92 6.67 8.76 -3.87
N PHE A 93 7.08 8.37 -5.09
CA PHE A 93 8.47 7.96 -5.33
C PHE A 93 9.47 9.09 -5.11
N ALA A 94 9.16 10.31 -5.53
CA ALA A 94 10.01 11.48 -5.28
C ALA A 94 10.11 11.81 -3.78
N VAL A 95 9.04 11.63 -3.01
CA VAL A 95 9.04 11.75 -1.54
C VAL A 95 9.90 10.63 -0.93
N GLY A 96 9.68 9.37 -1.34
CA GLY A 96 10.42 8.21 -0.84
C GLY A 96 11.92 8.34 -1.05
N ALA A 97 12.35 8.76 -2.23
CA ALA A 97 13.76 9.01 -2.53
C ALA A 97 14.33 10.16 -1.68
N ARG A 98 13.59 11.26 -1.52
CA ARG A 98 14.02 12.43 -0.74
C ARG A 98 14.13 12.14 0.76
N CYS A 99 13.22 11.34 1.29
CA CYS A 99 13.13 10.99 2.71
C CYS A 99 13.87 9.69 3.04
N ASP A 100 14.54 9.06 2.07
CA ASP A 100 15.19 7.77 2.19
C ASP A 100 14.28 6.70 2.82
N CYS A 101 13.05 6.53 2.30
CA CYS A 101 12.12 5.52 2.79
C CYS A 101 11.42 4.72 1.69
N ALA A 102 10.92 3.54 2.08
CA ALA A 102 10.13 2.70 1.20
C ALA A 102 8.76 3.32 0.86
N VAL A 103 8.26 2.96 -0.32
CA VAL A 103 6.91 3.29 -0.80
C VAL A 103 6.14 1.99 -0.97
N GLN A 104 5.12 1.79 -0.13
CA GLN A 104 4.19 0.67 -0.27
C GLN A 104 3.09 1.02 -1.27
N LEU A 105 2.91 0.17 -2.28
CA LEU A 105 2.02 0.38 -3.40
C LEU A 105 0.77 -0.48 -3.31
N HIS A 106 -0.38 0.19 -3.28
CA HIS A 106 -1.68 -0.43 -3.52
C HIS A 106 -2.08 -0.17 -4.98
N THR A 107 -2.00 -1.20 -5.81
CA THR A 107 -2.18 -1.15 -7.27
C THR A 107 -2.94 -2.38 -7.73
N GLU A 108 -3.26 -2.45 -9.01
CA GLU A 108 -3.81 -3.63 -9.65
C GLU A 108 -2.99 -4.91 -9.40
N SER A 109 -3.67 -6.05 -9.50
CA SER A 109 -3.03 -7.36 -9.51
C SER A 109 -2.09 -7.49 -10.70
N GLY A 110 -0.98 -8.18 -10.48
CA GLY A 110 0.05 -8.37 -11.50
C GLY A 110 1.34 -8.85 -10.85
N ASP A 111 2.20 -9.46 -11.67
CA ASP A 111 3.52 -9.97 -11.29
C ASP A 111 4.65 -9.13 -11.89
N ALA A 112 4.36 -8.11 -12.73
CA ALA A 112 5.36 -7.23 -13.30
C ALA A 112 4.82 -5.80 -13.48
N PHE A 113 5.63 -4.81 -13.09
CA PHE A 113 5.24 -3.39 -13.16
C PHE A 113 6.33 -2.50 -13.78
N PRO A 114 6.68 -2.69 -15.07
CA PRO A 114 7.82 -2.02 -15.70
C PRO A 114 7.70 -0.49 -15.74
N GLU A 115 6.49 0.06 -15.83
CA GLU A 115 6.28 1.51 -15.77
C GLU A 115 6.55 2.07 -14.37
N ILE A 116 6.12 1.34 -13.33
CA ILE A 116 6.33 1.70 -11.93
C ILE A 116 7.83 1.65 -11.62
N GLU A 117 8.50 0.57 -12.01
CA GLU A 117 9.95 0.41 -11.86
C GLU A 117 10.70 1.58 -12.51
N ARG A 118 10.34 1.91 -13.76
CA ARG A 118 10.93 3.05 -14.47
C ARG A 118 10.71 4.36 -13.73
N TRP A 119 9.51 4.65 -13.25
CA TRP A 119 9.23 5.90 -12.54
C TRP A 119 9.93 5.99 -11.19
N ALA A 120 10.02 4.88 -10.45
CA ALA A 120 10.79 4.82 -9.21
C ALA A 120 12.27 5.10 -9.48
N SER A 121 12.84 4.45 -10.51
CA SER A 121 14.22 4.66 -10.95
C SER A 121 14.48 6.11 -11.38
N GLU A 122 13.58 6.71 -12.17
CA GLU A 122 13.65 8.13 -12.56
C GLU A 122 13.63 9.08 -11.36
N ALA A 123 12.92 8.72 -10.28
CA ALA A 123 12.88 9.48 -9.04
C ALA A 123 14.11 9.23 -8.14
N GLY A 124 14.94 8.25 -8.46
CA GLY A 124 16.08 7.82 -7.64
C GLY A 124 15.70 6.90 -6.46
N LEU A 125 14.50 6.32 -6.48
CA LEU A 125 14.07 5.33 -5.49
C LEU A 125 14.52 3.92 -5.95
N PRO A 126 15.32 3.18 -5.16
CA PRO A 126 15.69 1.81 -5.48
C PRO A 126 14.47 0.90 -5.61
N ALA A 127 14.49 -0.05 -6.55
CA ALA A 127 13.39 -1.00 -6.77
C ALA A 127 13.05 -1.83 -5.51
N GLU A 128 14.07 -2.17 -4.72
CA GLU A 128 13.91 -2.83 -3.40
C GLU A 128 13.07 -2.01 -2.42
N ARG A 129 13.01 -0.68 -2.55
CA ARG A 129 12.20 0.20 -1.71
C ARG A 129 10.82 0.49 -2.28
N VAL A 130 10.49 -0.11 -3.43
CA VAL A 130 9.13 -0.14 -3.96
C VAL A 130 8.50 -1.45 -3.52
N VAL A 131 7.49 -1.39 -2.65
CA VAL A 131 6.87 -2.60 -2.09
C VAL A 131 5.51 -2.81 -2.73
N LYS A 132 5.32 -3.90 -3.49
CA LYS A 132 4.01 -4.30 -3.98
C LYS A 132 3.24 -4.92 -2.82
N HIS A 133 2.33 -4.14 -2.23
CA HIS A 133 1.40 -4.65 -1.23
C HIS A 133 0.35 -5.55 -1.89
N TYR A 134 -0.10 -6.56 -1.14
CA TYR A 134 -1.03 -7.58 -1.59
C TYR A 134 -0.52 -8.34 -2.81
N ALA A 135 0.76 -8.73 -2.77
CA ALA A 135 1.34 -9.55 -3.83
C ALA A 135 0.83 -11.00 -3.74
N GLU A 136 0.56 -11.60 -4.89
CA GLU A 136 0.09 -12.99 -5.00
C GLU A 136 1.24 -13.98 -5.30
N GLY A 137 2.49 -13.53 -5.14
CA GLY A 137 3.70 -14.31 -5.37
C GLY A 137 4.91 -13.39 -5.63
N PRO A 138 5.96 -13.89 -6.30
CA PRO A 138 7.06 -13.09 -6.83
C PRO A 138 6.59 -11.92 -7.69
N THR A 139 7.35 -10.83 -7.74
CA THR A 139 7.02 -9.64 -8.52
C THR A 139 8.27 -9.01 -9.12
N ASP A 140 8.23 -8.69 -10.41
CA ASP A 140 9.27 -7.98 -11.14
C ASP A 140 9.09 -6.46 -11.01
N GLY A 141 10.20 -5.77 -10.69
CA GLY A 141 10.25 -4.31 -10.58
C GLY A 141 9.80 -3.74 -9.22
N ALA A 142 9.46 -4.59 -8.25
CA ALA A 142 9.13 -4.21 -6.88
C ALA A 142 9.35 -5.38 -5.92
N THR A 143 9.67 -5.12 -4.65
CA THR A 143 9.67 -6.16 -3.61
C THR A 143 8.23 -6.57 -3.27
N PRO A 144 7.86 -7.86 -3.40
CA PRO A 144 6.51 -8.30 -3.08
C PRO A 144 6.29 -8.39 -1.56
N SER A 145 5.19 -7.81 -1.08
CA SER A 145 4.61 -8.12 0.24
C SER A 145 3.48 -9.11 0.05
N VAL A 146 3.81 -10.38 0.24
CA VAL A 146 3.00 -11.52 -0.18
C VAL A 146 1.90 -11.78 0.83
N ILE A 147 0.66 -11.80 0.34
CA ILE A 147 -0.51 -12.11 1.16
C ILE A 147 -0.41 -13.55 1.69
N GLY A 148 -0.85 -13.79 2.94
CA GLY A 148 -0.73 -15.07 3.66
C GLY A 148 -1.50 -16.29 3.10
N ARG A 149 -1.71 -16.36 1.78
CA ARG A 149 -2.20 -17.52 1.03
C ARG A 149 -1.05 -18.51 0.81
N LYS A 150 -1.34 -19.81 0.87
CA LYS A 150 -0.29 -20.83 0.90
C LYS A 150 0.49 -20.88 -0.40
N GLU A 151 -0.23 -20.87 -1.51
CA GLU A 151 0.31 -21.04 -2.86
C GLU A 151 1.23 -19.85 -3.23
N ALA A 152 0.81 -18.63 -2.87
CA ALA A 152 1.60 -17.41 -3.07
C ALA A 152 2.91 -17.43 -2.27
N LEU A 153 2.84 -17.90 -1.02
CA LEU A 153 4.00 -17.98 -0.13
C LEU A 153 4.97 -19.11 -0.53
N GLU A 154 4.47 -20.25 -1.01
CA GLU A 154 5.30 -21.31 -1.59
C GLU A 154 6.06 -20.78 -2.81
N ALA A 155 5.36 -20.12 -3.75
CA ALA A 155 5.99 -19.54 -4.92
C ALA A 155 7.07 -18.49 -4.56
N ALA A 156 6.82 -17.66 -3.54
CA ALA A 156 7.80 -16.69 -3.05
C ALA A 156 8.99 -17.34 -2.31
N ALA A 157 8.76 -18.44 -1.59
CA ALA A 157 9.84 -19.17 -0.93
C ALA A 157 10.73 -19.90 -1.94
N GLU A 158 10.13 -20.49 -2.98
CA GLU A 158 10.80 -21.22 -4.05
C GLU A 158 11.60 -20.32 -5.01
N SER A 159 11.18 -19.05 -5.18
CA SER A 159 11.85 -18.13 -6.09
C SER A 159 13.30 -17.82 -5.69
N GLY A 160 13.62 -17.92 -4.40
CA GLY A 160 14.94 -17.51 -3.89
C GLY A 160 15.13 -15.99 -3.78
N GLU A 161 14.11 -15.21 -4.13
CA GLU A 161 14.17 -13.74 -4.19
C GLU A 161 13.67 -13.07 -2.88
N PRO A 162 14.02 -11.80 -2.62
CA PRO A 162 13.49 -11.04 -1.48
C PRO A 162 11.97 -10.90 -1.52
N PHE A 163 11.32 -11.09 -0.37
CA PHE A 163 9.87 -10.88 -0.21
C PHE A 163 9.53 -10.54 1.24
N LEU A 164 8.36 -9.97 1.46
CA LEU A 164 7.74 -9.78 2.77
C LEU A 164 6.50 -10.67 2.88
N MET A 165 6.01 -10.87 4.10
CA MET A 165 4.75 -11.58 4.35
C MET A 165 3.76 -10.67 5.05
N GLU A 166 2.51 -10.70 4.62
CA GLU A 166 1.44 -9.88 5.21
C GLU A 166 0.10 -10.61 5.32
N THR A 167 -0.80 -10.02 6.10
CA THR A 167 -2.18 -10.47 6.23
C THR A 167 -3.19 -9.52 5.59
N ASP A 168 -2.79 -8.26 5.35
CA ASP A 168 -3.69 -7.14 5.05
C ASP A 168 -4.91 -7.12 6.00
N PHE A 169 -4.62 -7.23 7.31
CA PHE A 169 -5.68 -7.36 8.31
C PHE A 169 -6.42 -6.03 8.48
N ILE A 170 -7.74 -6.09 8.38
CA ILE A 170 -8.67 -4.99 8.66
C ILE A 170 -9.46 -5.36 9.92
N ASP A 171 -9.36 -4.52 10.96
CA ASP A 171 -10.08 -4.69 12.22
C ASP A 171 -11.49 -4.10 12.11
N ASP A 172 -12.36 -4.78 11.36
CA ASP A 172 -13.76 -4.41 11.17
C ASP A 172 -14.67 -5.34 12.00
N PRO A 173 -15.28 -4.84 13.10
CA PRO A 173 -16.10 -5.66 14.00
C PRO A 173 -17.38 -6.18 13.33
N ASP A 174 -17.85 -5.55 12.24
CA ASP A 174 -19.02 -5.99 11.48
C ASP A 174 -18.67 -7.09 10.45
N ARG A 175 -17.38 -7.38 10.26
CA ARG A 175 -16.88 -8.36 9.27
C ARG A 175 -15.90 -9.38 9.86
N PRO A 176 -16.23 -10.07 10.98
CA PRO A 176 -15.32 -11.01 11.60
C PRO A 176 -15.00 -12.17 10.65
N GLY A 177 -13.70 -12.38 10.38
CA GLY A 177 -13.20 -13.50 9.56
C GLY A 177 -13.23 -13.30 8.04
N MET A 178 -13.61 -12.10 7.55
CA MET A 178 -13.56 -11.79 6.11
C MET A 178 -12.14 -11.58 5.57
N VAL A 179 -11.19 -11.30 6.45
CA VAL A 179 -9.78 -11.03 6.13
C VAL A 179 -8.86 -11.96 6.92
N LEU A 180 -7.62 -12.11 6.49
CA LEU A 180 -6.64 -12.94 7.21
C LEU A 180 -6.32 -12.29 8.56
N GLY A 181 -6.59 -13.01 9.64
CA GLY A 181 -6.27 -12.52 10.98
C GLY A 181 -4.76 -12.40 11.23
N PRO A 182 -4.32 -11.58 12.20
CA PRO A 182 -2.90 -11.32 12.45
C PRO A 182 -2.09 -12.58 12.82
N LYS A 183 -2.75 -13.63 13.34
CA LYS A 183 -2.11 -14.93 13.63
C LYS A 183 -1.78 -15.75 12.37
N THR A 184 -2.17 -15.29 11.18
CA THR A 184 -1.97 -16.04 9.93
C THR A 184 -0.51 -16.10 9.56
N VAL A 185 0.22 -14.97 9.55
CA VAL A 185 1.66 -14.95 9.21
C VAL A 185 2.45 -15.89 10.12
N PRO A 186 2.35 -15.83 11.47
CA PRO A 186 3.06 -16.79 12.34
C PRO A 186 2.75 -18.26 12.03
N ARG A 187 1.48 -18.59 11.74
CA ARG A 187 1.09 -19.97 11.36
C ARG A 187 1.68 -20.38 10.02
N ARG A 188 1.77 -19.47 9.05
CA ARG A 188 2.39 -19.72 7.75
C ARG A 188 3.89 -19.92 7.87
N VAL A 189 4.55 -19.14 8.72
CA VAL A 189 5.97 -19.32 9.03
C VAL A 189 6.23 -20.71 9.58
N THR A 190 5.48 -21.16 10.60
CA THR A 190 5.63 -22.53 11.14
C THR A 190 5.50 -23.58 10.04
N TRP A 191 4.45 -23.48 9.22
CA TRP A 191 4.19 -24.42 8.13
C TRP A 191 5.31 -24.43 7.06
N LEU A 192 5.82 -23.26 6.66
CA LEU A 192 6.91 -23.18 5.68
C LEU A 192 8.23 -23.73 6.22
N ARG A 193 8.52 -23.51 7.51
CA ARG A 193 9.69 -24.11 8.17
C ARG A 193 9.59 -25.63 8.26
N GLU A 194 8.41 -26.16 8.60
CA GLU A 194 8.16 -27.60 8.57
C GLU A 194 8.33 -28.21 7.17
N ALA A 195 8.10 -27.42 6.12
CA ALA A 195 8.34 -27.79 4.73
C ALA A 195 9.80 -27.59 4.26
N GLY A 196 10.70 -27.09 5.12
CA GLY A 196 12.13 -26.93 4.82
C GLY A 196 12.54 -25.56 4.25
N TYR A 197 11.66 -24.56 4.31
CA TYR A 197 11.92 -23.21 3.79
C TYR A 197 12.57 -22.26 4.83
N ASP A 198 13.44 -22.76 5.71
CA ASP A 198 14.08 -21.94 6.76
C ASP A 198 14.83 -20.71 6.21
N ASP A 199 15.59 -20.86 5.12
CA ASP A 199 16.32 -19.75 4.50
C ASP A 199 15.37 -18.68 3.94
N ALA A 200 14.24 -19.10 3.34
CA ALA A 200 13.22 -18.17 2.86
C ALA A 200 12.56 -17.42 4.03
N MET A 201 12.36 -18.06 5.18
CA MET A 201 11.83 -17.39 6.37
C MET A 201 12.81 -16.39 6.97
N ARG A 202 14.12 -16.69 6.94
CA ARG A 202 15.15 -15.71 7.29
C ARG A 202 15.11 -14.51 6.33
N ARG A 203 15.03 -14.78 5.03
CA ARG A 203 14.92 -13.73 4.00
C ARG A 203 13.69 -12.85 4.23
N ALA A 204 12.54 -13.45 4.51
CA ALA A 204 11.28 -12.74 4.66
C ALA A 204 11.17 -11.88 5.94
N HIS A 205 11.80 -12.32 7.03
CA HIS A 205 11.63 -11.69 8.35
C HIS A 205 12.84 -10.94 8.88
N VAL A 206 14.02 -11.12 8.28
CA VAL A 206 15.26 -10.47 8.72
C VAL A 206 15.87 -9.67 7.57
N GLU A 207 16.24 -10.34 6.48
CA GLU A 207 17.02 -9.72 5.41
C GLU A 207 16.21 -8.68 4.63
N THR A 208 14.99 -9.03 4.21
CA THR A 208 14.14 -8.14 3.42
C THR A 208 13.65 -6.94 4.23
N PRO A 209 13.14 -7.08 5.48
CA PRO A 209 12.81 -5.92 6.30
C PRO A 209 13.98 -4.97 6.54
N ALA A 210 15.20 -5.50 6.72
CA ALA A 210 16.41 -4.68 6.87
C ALA A 210 16.75 -3.91 5.59
N ALA A 211 16.69 -4.57 4.42
CA ALA A 211 16.95 -3.92 3.13
C ALA A 211 15.90 -2.87 2.78
N VAL A 212 14.61 -3.19 2.96
CA VAL A 212 13.48 -2.35 2.55
C VAL A 212 13.26 -1.17 3.51
N TYR A 213 13.22 -1.45 4.82
CA TYR A 213 12.81 -0.47 5.83
C TYR A 213 13.95 0.01 6.73
N GLY A 214 15.18 -0.52 6.57
CA GLY A 214 16.33 -0.13 7.38
C GLY A 214 16.19 -0.52 8.86
N ILE A 215 15.38 -1.55 9.16
CA ILE A 215 15.15 -2.01 10.54
C ILE A 215 15.91 -3.30 10.85
N ASP A 216 16.42 -3.40 12.07
CA ASP A 216 16.96 -4.63 12.62
C ASP A 216 15.89 -5.32 13.45
N THR A 217 15.26 -6.35 12.89
CA THR A 217 14.22 -7.11 13.59
C THR A 217 14.79 -7.99 14.70
N GLU A 218 16.04 -8.43 14.61
CA GLU A 218 16.68 -9.27 15.63
C GLU A 218 17.02 -8.44 16.88
N ALA A 219 17.49 -7.21 16.71
CA ALA A 219 17.72 -6.28 17.83
C ALA A 219 16.45 -5.97 18.65
N THR A 220 15.25 -6.17 18.08
CA THR A 220 13.99 -5.98 18.83
C THR A 220 13.65 -7.13 19.78
N LEU A 221 14.39 -8.24 19.73
CA LEU A 221 14.13 -9.44 20.54
C LEU A 221 14.67 -9.34 21.99
N GLY A 222 15.51 -8.34 22.29
CA GLY A 222 16.11 -8.11 23.61
C GLY A 222 17.57 -8.55 23.70
#